data_AF-A0A957H1X9-F1
#
_entry.id   AF-A0A957H1X9-F1
#
_cell.length_a   1.000
_cell.length_b   1.000
_cell.length_c   1.000
_cell.angle_alpha   90.00
_cell.angle_beta   90.00
_cell.angle_gamma   90.00
#
_symmetry.space_group_name_H-M   'P 1'
#
loop_
_entity.id
_entity.type
_entity.pdbx_description
1 polymer ?
#
loop_
_entity_poly.entity_id
_entity_poly.type
_entity_poly.pdbx_seq_one_letter_code
_entity_poly.pdbx_strand_id
1 'polypeptide(L)'
;WSDLWGVTRNPWNLAITPGGSTGGSSAALAAGSTILSNGSDIGGSIRIPAAMCGLIGFKAPYGRNPEDVPWNLEYFNHPGGLARTVGDSILLQNVISGPHPHDIASLKPKITLPDTYDNIEGWRIAYSLDLGYNPIAPDVVRNTLATLDRFRQLGATVEEVQLNWTEAVRDAYMHHLGYGSLGVFMQEYGTPEKRPLLTSYARYFLEFSEQVTREQALAAELMAAQMYSDMSQLFANYDLFICPTIGSTAVPADLDFSTDTVNIAGREVNGKSGWFLTYPFNILSRCPVMALPSGLADNGVPTSIQLVGPTFEDAVVYQAAAAYEAAYGPMVSYDHHPSLP
;
A
#
# COMPACT_ATOMS: atom_id res chain seq x y z
N TRP A 1 2.53 -16.80 -0.89
CA TRP A 1 3.33 -18.03 -0.76
C TRP A 1 4.10 -18.26 -2.05
N SER A 2 5.05 -19.19 -2.08
CA SER A 2 5.71 -19.63 -3.31
C SER A 2 5.94 -21.14 -3.29
N ASP A 3 5.96 -21.78 -4.45
CA ASP A 3 6.22 -23.22 -4.53
C ASP A 3 7.61 -23.61 -3.98
N LEU A 4 8.58 -22.69 -4.03
CA LEU A 4 9.95 -22.91 -3.55
C LEU A 4 10.10 -22.84 -2.03
N TRP A 5 9.39 -21.91 -1.38
CA TRP A 5 9.62 -21.57 0.04
C TRP A 5 8.39 -21.75 0.93
N GLY A 6 7.26 -22.13 0.34
CA GLY A 6 6.00 -22.36 1.05
C GLY A 6 5.25 -21.10 1.42
N VAL A 7 4.40 -21.24 2.44
CA VAL A 7 3.45 -20.23 2.90
C VAL A 7 4.02 -19.46 4.08
N THR A 8 4.37 -18.19 3.85
CA THR A 8 4.57 -17.23 4.95
C THR A 8 3.24 -16.96 5.65
N ARG A 9 3.23 -17.00 6.97
CA ARG A 9 2.03 -16.79 7.80
C ARG A 9 2.14 -15.48 8.58
N ASN A 10 1.00 -14.88 8.86
CA ASN A 10 0.92 -13.67 9.66
C ASN A 10 1.28 -13.97 11.12
N PRO A 11 2.23 -13.24 11.74
CA PRO A 11 2.65 -13.53 13.11
C PRO A 11 1.55 -13.26 14.16
N TRP A 12 0.54 -12.44 13.85
CA TRP A 12 -0.61 -12.20 14.73
C TRP A 12 -1.63 -13.33 14.70
N ASN A 13 -1.75 -14.02 13.56
CA ASN A 13 -2.66 -15.14 13.36
C ASN A 13 -2.16 -16.03 12.22
N LEU A 14 -1.65 -17.21 12.55
CA LEU A 14 -1.00 -18.09 11.58
C LEU A 14 -1.93 -18.61 10.47
N ALA A 15 -3.26 -18.53 10.63
CA ALA A 15 -4.20 -18.89 9.57
C ALA A 15 -4.31 -17.83 8.47
N ILE A 16 -3.83 -16.61 8.73
CA ILE A 16 -4.02 -15.43 7.88
C ILE A 16 -2.73 -15.07 7.13
N THR A 17 -2.86 -14.47 5.96
CA THR A 17 -1.74 -13.96 5.16
C THR A 17 -1.09 -12.76 5.85
N PRO A 18 0.25 -12.61 5.82
CA PRO A 18 0.91 -11.38 6.21
C PRO A 18 0.75 -10.27 5.17
N GLY A 19 0.02 -10.50 4.07
CA GLY A 19 0.01 -9.63 2.89
C GLY A 19 1.22 -9.89 1.99
N GLY A 20 1.36 -9.12 0.91
CA GLY A 20 2.45 -9.31 -0.03
C GLY A 20 2.59 -8.21 -1.08
N SER A 21 3.64 -8.24 -1.90
CA SER A 21 4.68 -9.27 -2.01
C SER A 21 5.73 -9.27 -0.89
N THR A 22 5.90 -8.16 -0.15
CA THR A 22 6.87 -8.03 0.98
C THR A 22 6.42 -8.78 2.25
N GLY A 23 5.64 -9.86 2.13
CA GLY A 23 5.01 -10.54 3.27
C GLY A 23 6.01 -11.20 4.22
N GLY A 24 7.06 -11.83 3.70
CA GLY A 24 8.11 -12.47 4.49
C GLY A 24 8.84 -11.47 5.39
N SER A 25 9.30 -10.37 4.80
CA SER A 25 10.04 -9.35 5.52
C SER A 25 9.17 -8.59 6.53
N SER A 26 7.90 -8.34 6.19
CA SER A 26 6.94 -7.73 7.13
C SER A 26 6.61 -8.64 8.32
N ALA A 27 6.40 -9.94 8.08
CA ALA A 27 6.19 -10.91 9.15
C ALA A 27 7.42 -10.99 10.08
N ALA A 28 8.62 -11.03 9.50
CA ALA A 28 9.87 -11.03 10.26
C ALA A 28 10.07 -9.73 11.06
N LEU A 29 9.74 -8.57 10.49
CA LEU A 29 9.85 -7.27 11.15
C LEU A 29 8.86 -7.13 12.31
N ALA A 30 7.62 -7.55 12.11
CA ALA A 30 6.59 -7.52 13.15
C ALA A 30 6.91 -8.49 14.29
N ALA A 31 7.46 -9.67 13.98
CA ALA A 31 7.93 -10.64 14.98
C ALA A 31 9.22 -10.25 15.71
N GLY A 32 9.86 -9.13 15.35
CA GLY A 32 11.09 -8.67 16.00
C GLY A 32 12.38 -9.32 15.50
N SER A 33 12.35 -10.11 14.42
CA SER A 33 13.52 -10.76 13.84
C SER A 33 14.43 -9.82 13.04
N THR A 34 13.96 -8.61 12.71
CA THR A 34 14.74 -7.53 12.10
C THR A 34 14.31 -6.17 12.66
N ILE A 35 15.11 -5.13 12.42
CA ILE A 35 14.86 -3.75 12.87
C ILE A 35 14.08 -2.95 11.82
N LEU A 36 14.44 -3.13 10.55
CA LEU A 36 13.85 -2.47 9.38
C LEU A 36 13.64 -3.51 8.28
N SER A 37 12.77 -3.19 7.33
CA SER A 37 12.61 -3.96 6.10
C SER A 37 12.62 -3.03 4.89
N ASN A 38 13.31 -3.43 3.83
CA ASN A 38 13.05 -2.87 2.51
C ASN A 38 11.88 -3.61 1.84
N GLY A 39 11.38 -3.05 0.75
CA GLY A 39 10.33 -3.65 -0.08
C GLY A 39 10.11 -2.84 -1.34
N SER A 40 9.17 -3.29 -2.16
CA SER A 40 8.66 -2.54 -3.29
C SER A 40 7.14 -2.51 -3.27
N ASP A 41 6.55 -1.51 -3.92
CA ASP A 41 5.11 -1.30 -3.95
C ASP A 41 4.69 -0.92 -5.37
N ILE A 42 4.21 -1.93 -6.12
CA ILE A 42 3.58 -1.77 -7.45
C ILE A 42 2.05 -1.72 -7.34
N GLY A 43 1.49 -2.39 -6.33
CA GLY A 43 0.05 -2.49 -6.09
C GLY A 43 -0.37 -2.32 -4.64
N GLY A 44 0.56 -1.95 -3.76
CA GLY A 44 0.40 -2.01 -2.31
C GLY A 44 1.40 -2.90 -1.60
N SER A 45 2.45 -3.40 -2.26
CA SER A 45 3.32 -4.43 -1.68
C SER A 45 4.22 -3.98 -0.53
N ILE A 46 4.20 -2.70 -0.17
CA ILE A 46 4.67 -2.18 1.12
C ILE A 46 3.47 -1.99 2.06
N ARG A 47 2.41 -1.35 1.58
CA ARG A 47 1.24 -0.95 2.40
C ARG A 47 0.35 -2.10 2.87
N ILE A 48 0.06 -3.08 2.02
CA ILE A 48 -0.74 -4.27 2.33
C ILE A 48 -0.07 -5.08 3.46
N PRO A 49 1.20 -5.49 3.34
CA PRO A 49 1.80 -6.24 4.44
C PRO A 49 2.10 -5.37 5.66
N ALA A 50 2.27 -4.06 5.51
CA ALA A 50 2.26 -3.15 6.66
C ALA A 50 0.93 -3.22 7.42
N ALA A 51 -0.19 -3.14 6.68
CA ALA A 51 -1.52 -3.21 7.23
C ALA A 51 -1.80 -4.52 7.96
N MET A 52 -1.45 -5.65 7.35
CA MET A 52 -1.70 -6.98 7.91
C MET A 52 -0.78 -7.30 9.09
N CYS A 53 0.42 -6.70 9.17
CA CYS A 53 1.41 -7.00 10.21
C CYS A 53 1.50 -5.94 11.32
N GLY A 54 0.72 -4.86 11.25
CA GLY A 54 0.72 -3.79 12.27
C GLY A 54 1.94 -2.88 12.18
N LEU A 55 2.47 -2.68 10.98
CA LEU A 55 3.68 -1.89 10.72
C LEU A 55 3.33 -0.56 10.04
N ILE A 56 4.32 0.33 10.00
CA ILE A 56 4.30 1.50 9.13
C ILE A 56 4.94 1.12 7.79
N GLY A 57 4.26 1.46 6.69
CA GLY A 57 4.76 1.25 5.34
C GLY A 57 4.63 2.51 4.52
N PHE A 58 5.74 3.04 4.01
CA PHE A 58 5.75 4.27 3.22
C PHE A 58 5.97 3.98 1.73
N LYS A 59 4.96 4.31 0.92
CA LYS A 59 5.07 4.38 -0.54
C LYS A 59 5.37 5.83 -0.94
N ALA A 60 6.64 6.09 -1.17
CA ALA A 60 7.10 7.40 -1.61
C ALA A 60 6.50 7.80 -2.98
N PRO A 61 6.50 9.10 -3.35
CA PRO A 61 6.22 9.53 -4.71
C PRO A 61 7.18 8.88 -5.71
N TYR A 62 6.73 8.64 -6.94
CA TYR A 62 7.59 8.10 -7.99
C TYR A 62 8.84 8.97 -8.19
N GLY A 63 10.00 8.33 -8.28
CA GLY A 63 11.31 8.98 -8.39
C GLY A 63 11.89 9.49 -7.07
N ARG A 64 11.20 9.38 -5.93
CA ARG A 64 11.77 9.77 -4.63
C ARG A 64 12.88 8.82 -4.17
N ASN A 65 12.64 7.53 -4.32
CA ASN A 65 13.59 6.45 -4.05
C ASN A 65 14.03 5.89 -5.40
N PRO A 66 15.35 5.78 -5.65
CA PRO A 66 15.87 5.36 -6.93
C PRO A 66 15.66 3.86 -7.14
N GLU A 67 15.62 3.48 -8.41
CA GLU A 67 15.42 2.10 -8.86
C GLU A 67 16.36 1.77 -10.04
N ASP A 68 16.64 0.48 -10.25
CA ASP A 68 17.45 0.01 -11.38
C ASP A 68 16.58 -0.46 -12.56
N VAL A 69 17.23 -0.67 -13.72
CA VAL A 69 16.59 -1.30 -14.90
C VAL A 69 16.14 -2.72 -14.56
N PRO A 70 14.95 -3.17 -14.99
CA PRO A 70 14.02 -2.51 -15.91
C PRO A 70 12.95 -1.61 -15.25
N TRP A 71 13.02 -1.39 -13.94
CA TRP A 71 11.94 -0.78 -13.16
C TRP A 71 12.06 0.76 -13.02
N ASN A 72 13.19 1.35 -13.41
CA ASN A 72 13.47 2.78 -13.34
C ASN A 72 12.68 3.68 -14.34
N LEU A 73 11.74 3.08 -15.09
CA LEU A 73 10.70 3.78 -15.87
C LEU A 73 9.28 3.26 -15.56
N GLU A 74 9.16 2.34 -14.62
CA GLU A 74 7.89 1.79 -14.18
C GLU A 74 7.30 2.68 -13.09
N TYR A 75 6.45 3.62 -13.48
CA TYR A 75 5.98 4.64 -12.54
C TYR A 75 4.95 4.13 -11.52
N PHE A 76 4.51 2.88 -11.59
CA PHE A 76 3.81 2.22 -10.48
C PHE A 76 4.75 1.61 -9.46
N ASN A 77 6.01 1.33 -9.82
CA ASN A 77 6.98 0.71 -8.93
C ASN A 77 7.60 1.73 -7.98
N HIS A 78 7.42 1.48 -6.70
CA HIS A 78 7.97 2.30 -5.63
C HIS A 78 8.86 1.46 -4.72
N PRO A 79 10.20 1.54 -4.84
CA PRO A 79 11.07 0.99 -3.81
C PRO A 79 10.92 1.79 -2.51
N GLY A 80 10.98 1.10 -1.39
CA GLY A 80 10.76 1.73 -0.09
C GLY A 80 11.02 0.77 1.06
N GLY A 81 10.33 1.01 2.17
CA GLY A 81 10.52 0.21 3.35
C GLY A 81 9.37 0.23 4.33
N LEU A 82 9.54 -0.63 5.34
CA LEU A 82 8.65 -0.79 6.46
C LEU A 82 9.43 -0.62 7.76
N ALA A 83 8.74 -0.09 8.75
CA ALA A 83 9.24 0.11 10.10
C ALA A 83 8.15 -0.15 11.13
N ARG A 84 8.52 -0.23 12.41
CA ARG A 84 7.55 -0.31 13.51
C ARG A 84 7.11 1.05 14.03
N THR A 85 7.94 2.07 13.85
CA THR A 85 7.71 3.44 14.33
C THR A 85 7.89 4.45 13.21
N VAL A 86 7.28 5.63 13.37
CA VAL A 86 7.40 6.73 12.41
C VAL A 86 8.85 7.21 12.34
N GLY A 87 9.53 7.30 13.49
CA GLY A 87 10.94 7.67 13.57
C GLY A 87 11.85 6.72 12.79
N ASP A 88 11.68 5.41 12.96
CA ASP A 88 12.45 4.41 12.20
C ASP A 88 12.18 4.52 10.67
N SER A 89 10.94 4.83 10.28
CA SER A 89 10.58 5.06 8.87
C SER A 89 11.27 6.31 8.31
N ILE A 90 11.34 7.41 9.08
CA ILE A 90 12.07 8.63 8.71
C ILE A 90 13.55 8.34 8.49
N LEU A 91 14.18 7.62 9.43
CA LEU A 91 15.59 7.25 9.34
C LEU A 91 15.88 6.44 8.08
N LEU A 92 15.08 5.40 7.82
CA LEU A 92 15.21 4.57 6.63
C LEU A 92 15.03 5.40 5.35
N GLN A 93 13.97 6.20 5.28
CA GLN A 93 13.63 7.01 4.11
C GLN A 93 14.71 8.06 3.81
N ASN A 94 15.28 8.69 4.84
CA ASN A 94 16.40 9.61 4.69
C ASN A 94 17.68 8.95 4.17
N VAL A 95 17.86 7.64 4.38
CA VAL A 95 19.00 6.89 3.83
C VAL A 95 18.77 6.50 2.38
N ILE A 96 17.60 5.92 2.06
CA ILE A 96 17.34 5.32 0.74
C ILE A 96 16.91 6.32 -0.32
N SER A 97 16.46 7.52 0.06
CA SER A 97 15.96 8.51 -0.89
C SER A 97 17.05 9.40 -1.48
N GLY A 98 16.75 9.90 -2.68
CA GLY A 98 17.53 10.92 -3.36
C GLY A 98 18.03 10.50 -4.75
N PRO A 99 18.66 11.44 -5.46
CA PRO A 99 19.07 11.20 -6.84
C PRO A 99 20.13 10.11 -6.96
N HIS A 100 19.94 9.18 -7.90
CA HIS A 100 20.93 8.15 -8.22
C HIS A 100 21.23 8.14 -9.73
N PRO A 101 22.50 7.95 -10.16
CA PRO A 101 22.87 8.00 -11.58
C PRO A 101 22.26 6.88 -12.45
N HIS A 102 21.85 5.76 -11.85
CA HIS A 102 21.21 4.66 -12.59
C HIS A 102 19.70 4.83 -12.77
N ASP A 103 19.09 5.77 -12.04
CA ASP A 103 17.67 6.04 -12.11
C ASP A 103 17.43 7.35 -12.88
N ILE A 104 16.86 7.22 -14.07
CA ILE A 104 16.51 8.36 -14.92
C ILE A 104 15.37 9.20 -14.36
N ALA A 105 14.52 8.62 -13.51
CA ALA A 105 13.32 9.26 -12.97
C ALA A 105 13.54 9.94 -11.60
N SER A 106 14.74 9.78 -11.02
CA SER A 106 15.10 10.34 -9.72
C SER A 106 14.78 11.83 -9.58
N LEU A 107 13.98 12.17 -8.56
CA LEU A 107 13.62 13.53 -8.19
C LEU A 107 14.83 14.28 -7.63
N LYS A 108 14.97 15.55 -8.03
CA LYS A 108 16.07 16.44 -7.63
C LYS A 108 15.50 17.76 -7.10
N PRO A 109 16.03 18.32 -5.99
CA PRO A 109 17.07 17.77 -5.11
C PRO A 109 16.55 16.65 -4.18
N LYS A 110 17.47 16.00 -3.45
CA LYS A 110 17.09 15.13 -2.31
C LYS A 110 16.35 15.97 -1.27
N ILE A 111 15.28 15.42 -0.71
CA ILE A 111 14.61 15.94 0.47
C ILE A 111 15.10 15.16 1.69
N THR A 112 15.38 15.87 2.78
CA THR A 112 15.63 15.26 4.09
C THR A 112 14.41 15.53 4.96
N LEU A 113 13.78 14.46 5.42
CA LEU A 113 12.68 14.52 6.37
C LEU A 113 13.22 14.89 7.75
N PRO A 114 12.59 15.82 8.49
CA PRO A 114 12.99 16.15 9.85
C PRO A 114 12.63 15.01 10.82
N ASP A 115 13.33 14.95 11.95
CA ASP A 115 13.06 13.99 13.03
C ASP A 115 11.89 14.44 13.93
N THR A 116 11.46 15.70 13.80
CA THR A 116 10.37 16.31 14.56
C THR A 116 9.44 17.07 13.64
N TYR A 117 8.14 16.96 13.89
CA TYR A 117 7.10 17.65 13.14
C TYR A 117 6.24 18.51 14.09
N ASP A 118 5.62 19.54 13.53
CA ASP A 118 4.58 20.29 14.21
C ASP A 118 3.33 19.42 14.41
N ASN A 119 2.41 19.89 15.27
CA ASN A 119 1.11 19.25 15.42
C ASN A 119 0.25 19.42 14.13
N ILE A 120 -0.95 18.86 14.15
CA ILE A 120 -1.92 18.92 13.04
C ILE A 120 -3.19 19.70 13.43
N GLU A 121 -3.10 20.56 14.45
CA GLU A 121 -4.24 21.37 14.88
C GLU A 121 -4.69 22.29 13.75
N GLY A 122 -5.99 22.30 13.46
CA GLY A 122 -6.57 23.08 12.37
C GLY A 122 -6.46 22.45 10.97
N TRP A 123 -5.80 21.29 10.83
CA TRP A 123 -5.77 20.57 9.54
C TRP A 123 -7.18 20.16 9.10
N ARG A 124 -7.40 20.15 7.79
CA ARG A 124 -8.60 19.62 7.15
C ARG A 124 -8.28 18.28 6.53
N ILE A 125 -8.91 17.22 7.02
CA ILE A 125 -8.69 15.85 6.57
C ILE A 125 -9.96 15.33 5.91
N ALA A 126 -9.87 14.96 4.64
CA ALA A 126 -10.93 14.26 3.95
C ALA A 126 -10.80 12.75 4.19
N TYR A 127 -11.92 12.02 4.22
CA TYR A 127 -11.88 10.56 4.22
C TYR A 127 -12.95 9.91 3.34
N SER A 128 -12.67 8.69 2.90
CA SER A 128 -13.66 7.78 2.29
C SER A 128 -13.40 6.36 2.76
N LEU A 129 -14.45 5.64 3.19
CA LEU A 129 -14.32 4.27 3.69
C LEU A 129 -14.10 3.25 2.57
N ASP A 130 -14.76 3.42 1.43
CA ASP A 130 -14.84 2.43 0.35
C ASP A 130 -14.25 2.89 -0.98
N LEU A 131 -13.82 4.16 -1.06
CA LEU A 131 -13.42 4.82 -2.31
C LEU A 131 -14.51 4.75 -3.39
N GLY A 132 -15.77 4.63 -2.99
CA GLY A 132 -16.96 4.58 -3.86
C GLY A 132 -17.41 3.18 -4.29
N TYR A 133 -16.60 2.12 -4.14
CA TYR A 133 -16.97 0.80 -4.69
C TYR A 133 -16.46 -0.44 -3.94
N ASN A 134 -15.48 -0.32 -3.05
CA ASN A 134 -14.86 -1.47 -2.39
C ASN A 134 -15.71 -1.96 -1.21
N PRO A 135 -15.94 -3.27 -1.04
CA PRO A 135 -16.52 -3.78 0.19
C PRO A 135 -15.51 -3.70 1.33
N ILE A 136 -15.98 -3.31 2.52
CA ILE A 136 -15.15 -3.14 3.73
C ILE A 136 -15.77 -3.96 4.87
N ALA A 137 -14.94 -4.73 5.54
CA ALA A 137 -15.33 -5.53 6.70
C ALA A 137 -15.73 -4.63 7.89
N PRO A 138 -16.72 -5.02 8.71
CA PRO A 138 -17.21 -4.18 9.80
C PRO A 138 -16.16 -3.76 10.83
N ASP A 139 -15.19 -4.63 11.13
CA ASP A 139 -14.09 -4.35 12.05
C ASP A 139 -13.08 -3.34 11.47
N VAL A 140 -12.79 -3.42 10.17
CA VAL A 140 -12.01 -2.41 9.45
C VAL A 140 -12.71 -1.05 9.47
N VAL A 141 -14.02 -1.01 9.22
CA VAL A 141 -14.81 0.24 9.33
C VAL A 141 -14.71 0.81 10.74
N ARG A 142 -14.98 -0.01 11.76
CA ARG A 142 -14.95 0.39 13.17
C ARG A 142 -13.59 0.99 13.56
N ASN A 143 -12.49 0.31 13.23
CA ASN A 143 -11.15 0.77 13.59
C ASN A 143 -10.74 2.02 12.80
N THR A 144 -11.17 2.13 11.54
CA THR A 144 -10.97 3.34 10.72
C THR A 144 -11.68 4.53 11.35
N LEU A 145 -12.98 4.41 11.68
CA LEU A 145 -13.74 5.48 12.32
C LEU A 145 -13.15 5.90 13.66
N ALA A 146 -12.75 4.94 14.51
CA ALA A 146 -12.07 5.24 15.77
C ALA A 146 -10.74 5.99 15.56
N THR A 147 -10.01 5.68 14.49
CA THR A 147 -8.78 6.39 14.13
C THR A 147 -9.06 7.80 13.61
N LEU A 148 -10.13 8.00 12.84
CA LEU A 148 -10.56 9.35 12.41
C LEU A 148 -10.97 10.22 13.62
N ASP A 149 -11.61 9.64 14.63
CA ASP A 149 -11.92 10.36 15.87
C ASP A 149 -10.67 10.76 16.65
N ARG A 150 -9.61 9.95 16.61
CA ARG A 150 -8.31 10.31 17.17
C ARG A 150 -7.67 11.49 16.45
N PHE A 151 -7.79 11.59 15.12
CA PHE A 151 -7.37 12.78 14.38
C PHE A 151 -8.19 14.03 14.77
N ARG A 152 -9.49 13.89 15.03
CA ARG A 152 -10.32 14.99 15.58
C ARG A 152 -9.84 15.45 16.95
N GLN A 153 -9.48 14.51 17.82
CA GLN A 153 -8.93 14.81 19.15
C GLN A 153 -7.58 15.53 19.10
N LEU A 154 -6.82 15.36 18.02
CA LEU A 154 -5.58 16.11 17.74
C LEU A 154 -5.83 17.51 17.16
N GLY A 155 -7.09 17.94 17.02
CA GLY A 155 -7.46 19.28 16.56
C GLY A 155 -7.71 19.40 15.06
N ALA A 156 -7.71 18.30 14.31
CA ALA A 156 -8.08 18.31 12.90
C ALA A 156 -9.60 18.30 12.69
N THR A 157 -10.06 18.93 11.62
CA THR A 157 -11.43 18.77 11.11
C THR A 157 -11.43 17.59 10.13
N VAL A 158 -12.30 16.61 10.36
CA VAL A 158 -12.32 15.37 9.57
C VAL A 158 -13.69 15.18 8.92
N GLU A 159 -13.73 15.24 7.59
CA GLU A 159 -14.96 15.28 6.78
C GLU A 159 -15.01 14.11 5.79
N GLU A 160 -16.18 13.49 5.66
CA GLU A 160 -16.39 12.44 4.67
C GLU A 160 -16.55 13.06 3.28
N VAL A 161 -15.90 12.46 2.29
CA VAL A 161 -16.03 12.83 0.88
C VAL A 161 -16.39 11.61 0.05
N GLN A 162 -17.12 11.85 -1.02
CA GLN A 162 -17.45 10.81 -1.99
C GLN A 162 -16.52 10.93 -3.20
N LEU A 163 -15.74 9.88 -3.42
CA LEU A 163 -15.02 9.69 -4.67
C LEU A 163 -15.95 8.91 -5.61
N ASN A 164 -16.23 9.44 -6.80
CA ASN A 164 -17.08 8.77 -7.79
C ASN A 164 -16.29 7.71 -8.58
N TRP A 165 -15.33 7.04 -7.93
CA TRP A 165 -14.55 5.98 -8.53
C TRP A 165 -15.36 4.69 -8.59
N THR A 166 -15.04 3.85 -9.58
CA THR A 166 -15.75 2.59 -9.84
C THR A 166 -14.75 1.49 -10.09
N GLU A 167 -15.22 0.26 -10.35
CA GLU A 167 -14.37 -0.87 -10.70
C GLU A 167 -13.47 -0.60 -11.93
N ALA A 168 -13.80 0.39 -12.77
CA ALA A 168 -12.94 0.83 -13.87
C ALA A 168 -11.55 1.31 -13.41
N VAL A 169 -11.41 1.77 -12.17
CA VAL A 169 -10.11 2.10 -11.56
C VAL A 169 -9.27 0.84 -11.37
N ARG A 170 -9.88 -0.26 -10.90
CA ARG A 170 -9.22 -1.55 -10.76
C ARG A 170 -8.81 -2.11 -12.12
N ASP A 171 -9.67 -1.96 -13.12
CA ASP A 171 -9.37 -2.40 -14.49
C ASP A 171 -8.19 -1.62 -15.08
N ALA A 172 -8.16 -0.29 -14.91
CA ALA A 172 -7.02 0.54 -15.32
C ALA A 172 -5.72 0.09 -14.65
N TYR A 173 -5.74 -0.16 -13.33
CA TYR A 173 -4.59 -0.72 -12.62
C TYR A 173 -4.14 -2.05 -13.20
N MET A 174 -5.07 -2.98 -13.44
CA MET A 174 -4.73 -4.29 -13.99
C MET A 174 -4.15 -4.16 -15.40
N HIS A 175 -4.77 -3.39 -16.29
CA HIS A 175 -4.24 -3.16 -17.65
C HIS A 175 -2.83 -2.58 -17.63
N HIS A 176 -2.53 -1.65 -16.71
CA HIS A 176 -1.17 -1.14 -16.53
C HIS A 176 -0.20 -2.26 -16.14
N LEU A 177 -0.56 -3.13 -15.19
CA LEU A 177 0.30 -4.26 -14.82
C LEU A 177 0.56 -5.23 -15.98
N GLY A 178 -0.45 -5.49 -16.80
CA GLY A 178 -0.34 -6.41 -17.92
C GLY A 178 0.45 -5.86 -19.10
N TYR A 179 0.41 -4.54 -19.33
CA TYR A 179 1.14 -3.90 -20.44
C TYR A 179 2.49 -3.29 -20.04
N GLY A 180 2.62 -2.85 -18.79
CA GLY A 180 3.81 -2.20 -18.24
C GLY A 180 5.01 -3.13 -18.10
N SER A 181 6.01 -2.65 -17.35
CA SER A 181 7.31 -3.33 -17.23
C SER A 181 7.18 -4.73 -16.63
N LEU A 182 6.21 -4.93 -15.74
CA LEU A 182 5.91 -6.25 -15.17
C LEU A 182 5.41 -7.23 -16.24
N GLY A 183 4.45 -6.83 -17.07
CA GLY A 183 3.90 -7.67 -18.13
C GLY A 183 4.98 -8.07 -19.15
N VAL A 184 5.77 -7.09 -19.62
CA VAL A 184 6.89 -7.34 -20.54
C VAL A 184 7.93 -8.26 -19.90
N PHE A 185 8.31 -8.01 -18.64
CA PHE A 185 9.24 -8.88 -17.91
C PHE A 185 8.70 -10.31 -17.80
N MET A 186 7.42 -10.49 -17.52
CA MET A 186 6.80 -11.82 -17.39
C MET A 186 6.85 -12.61 -18.71
N GLN A 187 6.73 -11.96 -19.86
CA GLN A 187 6.80 -12.61 -21.18
C GLN A 187 8.14 -13.31 -21.43
N GLU A 188 9.25 -12.82 -20.84
CA GLU A 188 10.56 -13.49 -20.92
C GLU A 188 10.60 -14.87 -20.22
N TYR A 189 9.61 -15.14 -19.37
CA TYR A 189 9.43 -16.40 -18.65
C TYR A 189 8.31 -17.27 -19.25
N GLY A 190 7.70 -16.84 -20.36
CA GLY A 190 6.63 -17.57 -21.03
C GLY A 190 7.08 -18.72 -21.94
N THR A 191 8.38 -19.01 -22.04
CA THR A 191 8.89 -20.10 -22.89
C THR A 191 8.38 -21.48 -22.43
N PRO A 192 8.26 -22.48 -23.32
CA PRO A 192 7.82 -23.82 -22.94
C PRO A 192 8.65 -24.46 -21.83
N GLU A 193 9.95 -24.12 -21.72
CA GLU A 193 10.82 -24.62 -20.65
C GLU A 193 10.61 -23.89 -19.31
N LYS A 194 10.37 -22.58 -19.33
CA LYS A 194 10.28 -21.74 -18.12
C LYS A 194 8.87 -21.70 -17.54
N ARG A 195 7.83 -21.68 -18.38
CA ARG A 195 6.44 -21.55 -17.95
C ARG A 195 6.00 -22.60 -16.91
N PRO A 196 6.41 -23.88 -16.99
CA PRO A 196 6.06 -24.87 -15.98
C PRO A 196 6.73 -24.63 -14.61
N LEU A 197 7.78 -23.82 -14.55
CA LEU A 197 8.48 -23.46 -13.30
C LEU A 197 7.80 -22.30 -12.56
N LEU A 198 6.85 -21.62 -13.22
CA LEU A 198 6.14 -20.49 -12.65
C LEU A 198 5.02 -20.97 -11.72
N THR A 199 5.00 -20.38 -10.53
CA THR A 199 3.87 -20.52 -9.62
C THR A 199 2.57 -20.01 -10.24
N SER A 200 1.40 -20.47 -9.76
CA SER A 200 0.08 -20.21 -10.36
C SER A 200 -0.14 -18.72 -10.64
N TYR A 201 0.27 -17.90 -9.71
CA TYR A 201 0.11 -16.46 -9.76
C TYR A 201 0.98 -15.78 -10.83
N ALA A 202 2.21 -16.25 -11.02
CA ALA A 202 3.11 -15.73 -12.04
C ALA A 202 2.61 -16.13 -13.43
N ARG A 203 2.07 -17.36 -13.57
CA ARG A 203 1.38 -17.80 -14.79
C ARG A 203 0.16 -16.93 -15.10
N TYR A 204 -0.63 -16.58 -14.09
CA TYR A 204 -1.76 -15.66 -14.26
C TYR A 204 -1.32 -14.31 -14.84
N PHE A 205 -0.30 -13.67 -14.27
CA PHE A 205 0.17 -12.38 -14.79
C PHE A 205 0.74 -12.47 -16.21
N LEU A 206 1.44 -13.56 -16.52
CA LEU A 206 1.88 -13.85 -17.88
C LEU A 206 0.68 -13.95 -18.84
N GLU A 207 -0.29 -14.79 -18.54
CA GLU A 207 -1.50 -14.98 -19.37
C GLU A 207 -2.30 -13.69 -19.53
N PHE A 208 -2.41 -12.91 -18.46
CA PHE A 208 -3.06 -11.62 -18.48
C PHE A 208 -2.30 -10.63 -19.37
N SER A 209 -0.96 -10.57 -19.27
CA SER A 209 -0.12 -9.69 -20.09
C SER A 209 -0.24 -9.97 -21.59
N GLU A 210 -0.49 -11.23 -21.98
CA GLU A 210 -0.70 -11.65 -23.37
C GLU A 210 -2.04 -11.15 -23.93
N GLN A 211 -2.99 -10.75 -23.08
CA GLN A 211 -4.35 -10.35 -23.45
C GLN A 211 -4.58 -8.84 -23.46
N VAL A 212 -3.75 -8.05 -22.75
CA VAL A 212 -3.93 -6.60 -22.67
C VAL A 212 -3.60 -5.94 -24.01
N THR A 213 -4.52 -5.09 -24.49
CA THR A 213 -4.31 -4.34 -25.74
C THR A 213 -3.66 -2.97 -25.49
N ARG A 214 -3.11 -2.38 -26.55
CA ARG A 214 -2.52 -1.03 -26.49
C ARG A 214 -3.55 0.04 -26.12
N GLU A 215 -4.79 -0.12 -26.59
CA GLU A 215 -5.89 0.79 -26.30
C GLU A 215 -6.28 0.73 -24.83
N GLN A 216 -6.29 -0.46 -24.23
CA GLN A 216 -6.54 -0.64 -22.79
C GLN A 216 -5.42 -0.01 -21.95
N ALA A 217 -4.16 -0.16 -22.38
CA ALA A 217 -3.03 0.50 -21.72
C ALA A 217 -3.14 2.03 -21.77
N LEU A 218 -3.46 2.61 -22.94
CA LEU A 218 -3.67 4.05 -23.05
C LEU A 218 -4.89 4.53 -22.24
N ALA A 219 -5.96 3.74 -22.18
CA ALA A 219 -7.13 4.05 -21.36
C ALA A 219 -6.77 4.08 -19.86
N ALA A 220 -5.84 3.25 -19.40
CA ALA A 220 -5.35 3.29 -18.02
C ALA A 220 -4.63 4.61 -17.69
N GLU A 221 -3.82 5.13 -18.62
CA GLU A 221 -3.17 6.45 -18.48
C GLU A 221 -4.20 7.58 -18.39
N LEU A 222 -5.24 7.54 -19.23
CA LEU A 222 -6.33 8.52 -19.21
C LEU A 222 -7.14 8.45 -17.91
N MET A 223 -7.36 7.24 -17.38
CA MET A 223 -7.98 7.04 -16.07
C MET A 223 -7.13 7.68 -14.97
N ALA A 224 -5.81 7.51 -14.99
CA ALA A 224 -4.90 8.14 -14.02
C ALA A 224 -5.02 9.67 -14.04
N ALA A 225 -5.07 10.27 -15.24
CA ALA A 225 -5.25 11.72 -15.39
C ALA A 225 -6.61 12.20 -14.85
N GLN A 226 -7.69 11.46 -15.12
CA GLN A 226 -9.02 11.78 -14.59
C GLN A 226 -9.07 11.66 -13.06
N MET A 227 -8.54 10.57 -12.49
CA MET A 227 -8.47 10.37 -11.05
C MET A 227 -7.67 11.49 -10.37
N TYR A 228 -6.59 11.96 -11.01
CA TYR A 228 -5.81 13.07 -10.45
C TYR A 228 -6.57 14.41 -10.51
N SER A 229 -7.39 14.63 -11.52
CA SER A 229 -8.30 15.79 -11.56
C SER A 229 -9.18 15.85 -10.30
N ASP A 230 -9.78 14.72 -9.92
CA ASP A 230 -10.61 14.61 -8.71
C ASP A 230 -9.78 14.89 -7.45
N MET A 231 -8.61 14.25 -7.32
CA MET A 231 -7.74 14.42 -6.15
C MET A 231 -7.14 15.81 -6.03
N SER A 232 -6.82 16.48 -7.14
CA SER A 232 -6.29 17.85 -7.13
C SER A 232 -7.33 18.85 -6.59
N GLN A 233 -8.61 18.66 -6.91
CA GLN A 233 -9.70 19.48 -6.37
C GLN A 233 -9.92 19.22 -4.88
N LEU A 234 -9.72 17.97 -4.45
CA LEU A 234 -9.74 17.60 -3.03
C LEU A 234 -8.60 18.29 -2.28
N PHE A 235 -7.35 18.15 -2.74
CA PHE A 235 -6.19 18.76 -2.07
C PHE A 235 -6.13 20.29 -2.16
N ALA A 236 -6.98 20.93 -2.96
CA ALA A 236 -7.19 22.37 -2.88
C ALA A 236 -7.90 22.82 -1.58
N ASN A 237 -8.56 21.89 -0.88
CA ASN A 237 -9.39 22.16 0.30
C ASN A 237 -8.95 21.37 1.55
N TYR A 238 -8.22 20.28 1.38
CA TYR A 238 -7.83 19.37 2.44
C TYR A 238 -6.32 19.17 2.43
N ASP A 239 -5.72 19.10 3.61
CA ASP A 239 -4.29 18.86 3.80
C ASP A 239 -3.95 17.37 3.61
N LEU A 240 -4.91 16.49 3.92
CA LEU A 240 -4.71 15.04 3.91
C LEU A 240 -5.98 14.31 3.47
N PHE A 241 -5.81 13.17 2.80
CA PHE A 241 -6.88 12.22 2.53
C PHE A 241 -6.63 10.89 3.27
N ILE A 242 -7.67 10.32 3.88
CA ILE A 242 -7.62 9.04 4.60
C ILE A 242 -8.61 8.02 4.03
N CYS A 243 -8.16 6.77 3.87
CA CYS A 243 -9.04 5.62 3.61
C CYS A 243 -8.46 4.35 4.24
N PRO A 244 -9.21 3.25 4.39
CA PRO A 244 -8.65 1.97 4.79
C PRO A 244 -7.52 1.50 3.84
N THR A 245 -6.54 0.77 4.35
CA THR A 245 -5.51 0.14 3.50
C THR A 245 -6.02 -1.14 2.86
N ILE A 246 -6.79 -1.92 3.62
CA ILE A 246 -7.34 -3.21 3.24
C ILE A 246 -8.84 -3.20 3.53
N GLY A 247 -9.61 -3.96 2.74
CA GLY A 247 -11.05 -4.15 2.96
C GLY A 247 -11.35 -5.29 3.94
N SER A 248 -10.40 -6.22 4.16
CA SER A 248 -10.57 -7.33 5.11
C SER A 248 -9.22 -7.82 5.64
N THR A 249 -9.19 -8.20 6.91
CA THR A 249 -8.07 -8.95 7.51
C THR A 249 -8.26 -10.46 7.43
N ALA A 250 -9.45 -10.94 7.05
CA ALA A 250 -9.80 -12.36 7.02
C ALA A 250 -9.42 -13.00 5.67
N VAL A 251 -8.13 -12.94 5.33
CA VAL A 251 -7.58 -13.51 4.09
C VAL A 251 -6.68 -14.72 4.42
N PRO A 252 -7.01 -15.94 3.95
CA PRO A 252 -6.23 -17.14 4.25
C PRO A 252 -4.75 -17.00 3.87
N ALA A 253 -3.85 -17.54 4.69
CA ALA A 253 -2.42 -17.50 4.45
C ALA A 253 -2.00 -18.17 3.12
N ASP A 254 -2.72 -19.22 2.75
CA ASP A 254 -2.52 -20.06 1.58
C ASP A 254 -3.44 -19.71 0.41
N LEU A 255 -4.13 -18.55 0.45
CA LEU A 255 -4.95 -18.05 -0.66
C LEU A 255 -4.17 -18.12 -1.99
N ASP A 256 -4.68 -18.85 -2.97
CA ASP A 256 -4.20 -18.76 -4.34
C ASP A 256 -4.92 -17.61 -5.04
N PHE A 257 -4.24 -16.46 -5.14
CA PHE A 257 -4.86 -15.28 -5.71
C PHE A 257 -5.26 -15.46 -7.19
N SER A 258 -4.73 -16.45 -7.91
CA SER A 258 -5.08 -16.68 -9.32
C SER A 258 -6.49 -17.25 -9.50
N THR A 259 -6.97 -18.04 -8.54
CA THR A 259 -8.24 -18.79 -8.60
C THR A 259 -9.23 -18.44 -7.51
N ASP A 260 -8.75 -18.05 -6.33
CA ASP A 260 -9.58 -17.95 -5.14
C ASP A 260 -10.26 -16.59 -5.02
N THR A 261 -11.35 -16.58 -4.26
CA THR A 261 -12.11 -15.38 -3.89
C THR A 261 -12.02 -15.13 -2.39
N VAL A 262 -12.37 -13.91 -1.99
CA VAL A 262 -12.46 -13.49 -0.60
C VAL A 262 -13.87 -12.97 -0.36
N ASN A 263 -14.51 -13.41 0.73
CA ASN A 263 -15.79 -12.84 1.15
C ASN A 263 -15.55 -11.64 2.06
N ILE A 264 -16.12 -10.49 1.70
CA ILE A 264 -16.06 -9.28 2.52
C ILE A 264 -17.48 -8.77 2.74
N ALA A 265 -17.97 -8.88 3.98
CA ALA A 265 -19.31 -8.46 4.37
C ALA A 265 -20.43 -9.03 3.45
N GLY A 266 -20.30 -10.29 3.05
CA GLY A 266 -21.26 -10.98 2.17
C GLY A 266 -21.07 -10.71 0.68
N ARG A 267 -20.06 -9.92 0.28
CA ARG A 267 -19.69 -9.71 -1.13
C ARG A 267 -18.44 -10.52 -1.46
N GLU A 268 -18.56 -11.38 -2.47
CA GLU A 268 -17.41 -12.08 -3.04
C GLU A 268 -16.58 -11.10 -3.89
N VAL A 269 -15.28 -11.08 -3.64
CA VAL A 269 -14.31 -10.33 -4.43
C VAL A 269 -13.17 -11.23 -4.87
N ASN A 270 -12.49 -10.88 -5.97
CA ASN A 270 -11.33 -11.66 -6.42
C ASN A 270 -10.17 -11.54 -5.41
N GLY A 271 -9.39 -12.60 -5.24
CA GLY A 271 -8.23 -12.62 -4.35
C GLY A 271 -7.05 -11.73 -4.79
N LYS A 272 -7.10 -11.17 -6.00
CA LYS A 272 -5.99 -10.45 -6.68
C LYS A 272 -5.86 -9.02 -6.19
N SER A 273 -6.99 -8.31 -6.19
CA SER A 273 -7.06 -6.88 -5.86
C SER A 273 -8.39 -6.47 -5.24
N GLY A 274 -9.32 -7.40 -5.06
CA GLY A 274 -10.65 -7.09 -4.54
C GLY A 274 -10.72 -6.79 -3.05
N TRP A 275 -9.69 -7.15 -2.28
CA TRP A 275 -9.68 -7.05 -0.82
C TRP A 275 -8.79 -5.95 -0.27
N PHE A 276 -8.17 -5.11 -1.12
CA PHE A 276 -7.32 -4.00 -0.71
C PHE A 276 -7.56 -2.74 -1.53
N LEU A 277 -7.22 -1.58 -0.95
CA LEU A 277 -7.55 -0.26 -1.48
C LEU A 277 -6.29 0.53 -1.89
N THR A 278 -5.18 -0.17 -2.11
CA THR A 278 -3.86 0.43 -2.32
C THR A 278 -3.58 0.83 -3.77
N TYR A 279 -4.10 0.08 -4.74
CA TYR A 279 -3.82 0.28 -6.16
C TYR A 279 -4.25 1.64 -6.73
N PRO A 280 -5.33 2.31 -6.26
CA PRO A 280 -5.65 3.66 -6.74
C PRO A 280 -4.50 4.64 -6.53
N PHE A 281 -3.69 4.45 -5.50
CA PHE A 281 -2.54 5.30 -5.20
C PHE A 281 -1.21 4.83 -5.81
N ASN A 282 -1.18 3.66 -6.46
CA ASN A 282 -0.15 3.34 -7.45
C ASN A 282 -0.47 4.00 -8.79
N ILE A 283 -1.75 4.04 -9.19
CA ILE A 283 -2.18 4.85 -10.34
C ILE A 283 -1.80 6.32 -10.12
N LEU A 284 -2.11 6.85 -8.94
CA LEU A 284 -1.72 8.19 -8.52
C LEU A 284 -0.31 8.20 -7.92
N SER A 285 0.67 7.65 -8.66
CA SER A 285 2.01 7.35 -8.14
C SER A 285 2.80 8.54 -7.58
N ARG A 286 2.40 9.76 -7.92
CA ARG A 286 3.03 11.00 -7.43
C ARG A 286 2.57 11.38 -6.02
N CYS A 287 1.48 10.80 -5.52
CA CYS A 287 1.05 10.99 -4.14
C CYS A 287 1.92 10.15 -3.19
N PRO A 288 2.47 10.75 -2.12
CA PRO A 288 3.04 10.01 -1.01
C PRO A 288 1.93 9.32 -0.22
N VAL A 289 2.14 8.06 0.16
CA VAL A 289 1.16 7.30 0.94
C VAL A 289 1.83 6.55 2.07
N MET A 290 1.28 6.68 3.27
CA MET A 290 1.71 5.90 4.44
C MET A 290 0.57 4.99 4.90
N ALA A 291 0.85 3.69 5.01
CA ALA A 291 0.02 2.78 5.79
C ALA A 291 0.33 2.97 7.28
N LEU A 292 -0.71 3.23 8.07
CA LEU A 292 -0.63 3.46 9.52
C LEU A 292 -1.61 2.51 10.24
N PRO A 293 -1.16 1.75 11.26
CA PRO A 293 -2.03 0.85 12.00
C PRO A 293 -3.22 1.57 12.68
N SER A 294 -4.41 0.99 12.60
CA SER A 294 -5.67 1.58 13.09
C SER A 294 -6.35 0.80 14.21
N GLY A 295 -5.87 -0.41 14.54
CA GLY A 295 -6.40 -1.24 15.61
C GLY A 295 -6.27 -2.73 15.31
N LEU A 296 -6.92 -3.57 16.11
CA LEU A 296 -7.02 -5.01 15.87
C LEU A 296 -8.43 -5.36 15.38
N ALA A 297 -8.47 -6.22 14.36
CA ALA A 297 -9.69 -6.88 13.91
C ALA A 297 -10.16 -7.95 14.90
N ASP A 298 -11.36 -8.47 14.70
CA ASP A 298 -11.95 -9.47 15.61
C ASP A 298 -11.18 -10.81 15.59
N ASN A 299 -10.41 -11.07 14.52
CA ASN A 299 -9.53 -12.22 14.37
C ASN A 299 -8.10 -12.02 14.93
N GLY A 300 -7.86 -10.90 15.63
CA GLY A 300 -6.57 -10.55 16.23
C GLY A 300 -5.53 -9.98 15.27
N VAL A 301 -5.86 -9.84 13.98
CA VAL A 301 -4.96 -9.27 12.97
C VAL A 301 -5.08 -7.74 12.93
N PRO A 302 -3.97 -6.99 12.79
CA PRO A 302 -4.02 -5.55 12.63
C PRO A 302 -4.89 -5.07 11.44
N THR A 303 -5.55 -3.93 11.65
CA THR A 303 -6.16 -3.11 10.59
C THR A 303 -5.30 -1.87 10.36
N SER A 304 -5.48 -1.20 9.22
CA SER A 304 -4.70 -0.01 8.86
C SER A 304 -5.48 0.99 8.02
N ILE A 305 -5.09 2.25 8.12
CA ILE A 305 -5.50 3.33 7.23
C ILE A 305 -4.34 3.78 6.34
N GLN A 306 -4.64 4.36 5.18
CA GLN A 306 -3.71 5.05 4.31
C GLN A 306 -3.82 6.54 4.56
N LEU A 307 -2.70 7.18 4.92
CA LEU A 307 -2.54 8.64 4.88
C LEU A 307 -2.03 8.99 3.50
N VAL A 308 -2.82 9.73 2.71
CA VAL A 308 -2.48 10.11 1.33
C VAL A 308 -2.29 11.62 1.29
N GLY A 309 -1.07 12.04 0.96
CA GLY A 309 -0.72 13.46 0.82
C GLY A 309 -0.85 13.98 -0.62
N PRO A 310 -0.78 15.31 -0.79
CA PRO A 310 -0.65 15.93 -2.11
C PRO A 310 0.61 15.48 -2.85
N THR A 311 0.64 15.66 -4.16
CA THR A 311 1.76 15.16 -4.99
C THR A 311 3.10 15.72 -4.54
N PHE A 312 4.07 14.83 -4.33
CA PHE A 312 5.44 15.14 -3.90
C PHE A 312 5.59 15.78 -2.51
N GLU A 313 4.52 15.86 -1.72
CA GLU A 313 4.51 16.42 -0.37
C GLU A 313 4.75 15.32 0.70
N ASP A 314 5.91 14.66 0.64
CA ASP A 314 6.26 13.53 1.53
C ASP A 314 6.07 13.87 3.02
N ALA A 315 6.42 15.09 3.41
CA ALA A 315 6.38 15.56 4.79
C ALA A 315 4.96 15.54 5.38
N VAL A 316 3.92 15.70 4.57
CA VAL A 316 2.52 15.77 5.03
C VAL A 316 2.10 14.47 5.70
N VAL A 317 2.38 13.32 5.07
CA VAL A 317 1.97 12.02 5.63
C VAL A 317 2.81 11.64 6.85
N TYR A 318 4.09 12.06 6.89
CA TYR A 318 4.94 11.88 8.06
C TYR A 318 4.51 12.75 9.23
N GLN A 319 4.11 14.00 9.01
CA GLN A 319 3.60 14.90 10.06
C GLN A 319 2.32 14.34 10.69
N ALA A 320 1.36 13.91 9.86
CA ALA A 320 0.13 13.29 10.34
C ALA A 320 0.41 12.02 11.16
N ALA A 321 1.29 11.15 10.67
CA ALA A 321 1.67 9.93 11.37
C ALA A 321 2.44 10.21 12.68
N ALA A 322 3.36 11.17 12.67
CA ALA A 322 4.13 11.58 13.85
C ALA A 322 3.22 12.16 14.94
N ALA A 323 2.27 13.02 14.58
CA ALA A 323 1.28 13.57 15.50
C ALA A 323 0.41 12.46 16.11
N TYR A 324 0.01 11.47 15.30
CA TYR A 324 -0.75 10.32 15.76
C TYR A 324 0.07 9.42 16.70
N GLU A 325 1.26 9.00 16.29
CA GLU A 325 2.14 8.13 17.07
C GLU A 325 2.58 8.79 18.39
N ALA A 326 2.84 10.09 18.40
CA ALA A 326 3.19 10.83 19.61
C ALA A 326 2.07 10.81 20.67
N ALA A 327 0.80 10.77 20.24
CA ALA A 327 -0.35 10.79 21.14
C ALA A 327 -0.83 9.38 21.55
N TYR A 328 -0.72 8.39 20.66
CA TYR A 328 -1.32 7.07 20.85
C TYR A 328 -0.32 5.92 20.88
N GLY A 329 0.96 6.19 20.62
CA GLY A 329 2.04 5.20 20.56
C GLY A 329 2.01 4.35 19.28
N PRO A 330 3.11 3.59 19.03
CA PRO A 330 3.15 2.62 17.94
C PRO A 330 2.35 1.36 18.28
N MET A 331 1.80 0.67 17.27
CA MET A 331 1.14 -0.62 17.47
C MET A 331 2.13 -1.74 17.79
N VAL A 332 3.25 -1.80 17.09
CA VAL A 332 4.30 -2.79 17.39
C VAL A 332 5.42 -2.09 18.13
N SER A 333 5.69 -2.55 19.35
CA SER A 333 6.78 -2.08 20.21
C SER A 333 7.56 -3.26 20.78
N TYR A 334 8.65 -2.99 21.49
CA TYR A 334 9.43 -4.04 22.15
C TYR A 334 8.56 -4.85 23.13
N ASP A 335 7.64 -4.19 23.85
CA ASP A 335 6.76 -4.82 24.83
C ASP A 335 5.43 -5.31 24.23
N HIS A 336 5.10 -4.87 23.00
CA HIS A 336 3.87 -5.23 22.31
C HIS A 336 4.16 -5.64 20.87
N HIS A 337 4.48 -6.92 20.68
CA HIS A 337 4.69 -7.53 19.37
C HIS A 337 4.06 -8.92 19.32
N PRO A 338 3.68 -9.41 18.13
CA PRO A 338 3.24 -10.80 17.99
C PRO A 338 4.41 -11.72 18.33
N SER A 339 4.19 -12.70 19.21
CA SER A 339 5.17 -13.76 19.44
C SER A 339 4.98 -14.84 18.38
N LEU A 340 6.08 -15.21 17.73
CA LEU A 340 6.10 -16.45 16.94
C LEU A 340 6.05 -17.62 17.93
N PRO A 341 5.19 -18.63 17.72
CA PRO A 341 5.11 -19.80 18.58
C PRO A 341 6.37 -20.66 18.58
#